data_AF-A0A3N4RZ87-F1
#
_entry.id   AF-A0A3N4RZ87-F1
#
_cell.length_a   1.000
_cell.length_b   1.000
_cell.length_c   1.000
_cell.angle_alpha   90.00
_cell.angle_beta   90.00
_cell.angle_gamma   90.00
#
_symmetry.space_group_name_H-M   'P 1'
#
loop_
_entity.id
_entity.type
_entity.pdbx_description
1 polymer ?
#
loop_
_entity_poly.entity_id
_entity_poly.type
_entity_poly.pdbx_seq_one_letter_code
_entity_poly.pdbx_strand_id
1 'polypeptide(L)'
;MSDLKKQATSMHKAASGLRTVGHCTAKPLQEFKAQSDDLGALGALGSLLSATGEIREGMHTLTRLTKQLEEEWEAEAKLVGEVSDAFDLLDVLIAAAAKKS
;
A
#
# COMPACT_ATOMS: atom_id res chain seq x y z
N MET A 1 4.00 -31.17 -2.72
CA MET A 1 4.29 -29.74 -2.97
C MET A 1 5.44 -29.36 -2.05
N SER A 2 6.55 -28.83 -2.56
CA SER A 2 7.71 -28.48 -1.74
C SER A 2 7.37 -27.32 -0.79
N ASP A 3 8.14 -27.17 0.28
CA ASP A 3 7.93 -26.09 1.24
C ASP A 3 8.24 -24.71 0.62
N LEU A 4 9.20 -24.63 -0.32
CA LEU A 4 9.48 -23.42 -1.11
C LEU A 4 8.24 -22.96 -1.90
N LYS A 5 7.56 -23.88 -2.58
CA LYS A 5 6.37 -23.57 -3.36
C LYS A 5 5.18 -23.10 -2.50
N LYS A 6 5.06 -23.62 -1.27
CA LYS A 6 4.07 -23.12 -0.30
C LYS A 6 4.40 -21.69 0.13
N GLN A 7 5.68 -21.40 0.38
CA GLN A 7 6.11 -20.05 0.76
C GLN A 7 5.91 -19.04 -0.38
N ALA A 8 6.29 -19.37 -1.62
CA ALA A 8 6.03 -18.53 -2.79
C ALA A 8 4.53 -18.17 -2.91
N THR A 9 3.65 -19.18 -2.83
CA THR A 9 2.19 -18.96 -2.88
C THR A 9 1.70 -18.00 -1.78
N SER A 10 2.21 -18.14 -0.55
CA SER A 10 1.87 -17.26 0.57
C SER A 10 2.33 -15.83 0.34
N MET A 11 3.56 -15.66 -0.17
CA MET A 11 4.15 -14.36 -0.48
C MET A 11 3.41 -13.66 -1.62
N HIS A 12 3.07 -14.38 -2.69
CA HIS A 12 2.26 -13.85 -3.78
C HIS A 12 0.89 -13.33 -3.29
N LYS A 13 0.25 -14.06 -2.36
CA LYS A 13 -1.01 -13.63 -1.73
C LYS A 13 -0.82 -12.35 -0.90
N ALA A 14 0.26 -12.25 -0.13
CA ALA A 14 0.58 -11.05 0.65
C ALA A 14 0.82 -9.84 -0.25
N ALA A 15 1.61 -9.99 -1.32
CA ALA A 15 1.85 -8.93 -2.31
C ALA A 15 0.55 -8.46 -2.98
N SER A 16 -0.33 -9.38 -3.35
CA SER A 16 -1.64 -9.04 -3.91
C SER A 16 -2.54 -8.28 -2.92
N GLY A 17 -2.53 -8.70 -1.64
CA GLY A 17 -3.23 -8.00 -0.57
C GLY A 17 -2.75 -6.56 -0.41
N LEU A 18 -1.44 -6.34 -0.35
CA LEU A 18 -0.85 -5.01 -0.22
C LEU A 18 -1.23 -4.07 -1.38
N ARG A 19 -1.18 -4.56 -2.64
CA ARG A 19 -1.66 -3.78 -3.81
C ARG A 19 -3.13 -3.42 -3.71
N THR A 20 -3.95 -4.34 -3.18
CA THR A 20 -5.40 -4.11 -3.02
C THR A 20 -5.67 -3.02 -1.98
N VAL A 21 -4.92 -3.00 -0.87
CA VAL A 21 -5.08 -1.96 0.16
C VAL A 21 -4.84 -0.57 -0.42
N GLY A 22 -3.75 -0.38 -1.18
CA GLY A 22 -3.48 0.90 -1.85
C GLY A 22 -4.65 1.36 -2.73
N HIS A 23 -5.17 0.46 -3.57
CA HIS A 23 -6.31 0.76 -4.44
C HIS A 23 -7.59 1.10 -3.67
N CYS A 24 -7.86 0.41 -2.57
CA CYS A 24 -9.00 0.69 -1.70
C CYS A 24 -8.88 2.03 -0.95
N THR A 25 -7.67 2.51 -0.68
CA THR A 25 -7.43 3.77 0.03
C THR A 25 -7.39 5.00 -0.87
N ALA A 26 -7.08 4.84 -2.16
CA ALA A 26 -6.89 5.95 -3.09
C ALA A 26 -8.14 6.86 -3.23
N LYS A 27 -9.33 6.28 -3.42
CA LYS A 27 -10.58 7.05 -3.58
C LYS A 27 -11.01 7.76 -2.28
N PRO A 28 -11.08 7.08 -1.11
CA PRO A 28 -11.33 7.76 0.16
C PRO A 28 -10.35 8.90 0.44
N LEU A 29 -9.07 8.73 0.10
CA LEU A 29 -8.03 9.75 0.27
C LEU A 29 -8.28 10.99 -0.60
N GLN A 30 -8.70 10.78 -1.85
CA GLN A 30 -9.06 11.86 -2.77
C GLN A 30 -10.27 12.65 -2.26
N GLU A 31 -11.32 11.96 -1.80
CA GLU A 31 -12.53 12.57 -1.25
C GLU A 31 -12.22 13.36 0.03
N PHE A 32 -11.39 12.80 0.91
CA PHE A 32 -10.96 13.47 2.14
C PHE A 32 -10.15 14.74 1.86
N LYS A 33 -9.28 14.71 0.85
CA LYS A 33 -8.54 15.91 0.41
C LYS A 33 -9.47 17.00 -0.13
N ALA A 34 -10.45 16.63 -0.96
CA ALA A 34 -11.43 17.59 -1.48
C ALA A 34 -12.23 18.27 -0.36
N GLN A 35 -12.66 17.50 0.65
CA GLN A 35 -13.34 18.04 1.82
C GLN A 35 -12.45 18.99 2.65
N SER A 36 -11.15 18.71 2.73
CA SER A 36 -10.17 19.59 3.38
C SER A 36 -10.06 20.94 2.67
N ASP A 37 -10.02 20.92 1.34
CA ASP A 37 -9.96 22.14 0.51
C ASP A 37 -11.26 22.96 0.65
N ASP A 38 -12.44 22.31 0.70
CA ASP A 38 -13.75 22.95 0.89
C ASP A 38 -13.92 23.60 2.27
N LEU A 39 -13.45 22.93 3.33
CA LEU A 39 -13.31 23.52 4.67
C LEU A 39 -12.50 24.81 4.63
N GLY A 40 -11.59 24.89 3.66
CA GLY A 40 -10.82 26.08 3.41
C GLY A 40 -11.54 27.25 2.81
N ALA A 41 -12.48 26.99 1.92
CA ALA A 41 -13.35 28.01 1.36
C ALA A 41 -14.36 28.54 2.39
N LEU A 42 -14.84 27.68 3.30
CA LEU A 42 -15.79 28.04 4.36
C LEU A 42 -15.18 28.82 5.52
N GLY A 43 -13.86 28.70 5.72
CA GLY A 43 -13.16 29.30 6.86
C GLY A 43 -13.18 30.84 6.90
N ALA A 44 -13.61 31.57 5.88
CA ALA A 44 -13.46 33.03 5.76
C ALA A 44 -14.21 33.93 6.81
N LEU A 45 -14.74 33.40 7.93
CA LEU A 45 -15.72 34.08 8.81
C LEU A 45 -15.38 34.21 10.33
N GLY A 46 -14.12 34.30 10.78
CA GLY A 46 -13.79 34.56 12.20
C GLY A 46 -13.74 33.28 13.07
N SER A 47 -13.37 33.37 14.37
CA SER A 47 -13.14 32.33 15.45
C SER A 47 -13.23 30.82 15.13
N LEU A 48 -14.22 30.38 14.34
CA LEU A 48 -14.19 29.15 13.53
C LEU A 48 -12.92 29.03 12.65
N LEU A 49 -12.25 30.13 12.30
CA LEU A 49 -11.03 30.22 11.48
C LEU A 49 -9.84 29.41 12.03
N SER A 50 -9.56 29.52 13.34
CA SER A 50 -8.38 28.85 13.92
C SER A 50 -8.61 27.34 13.97
N ALA A 51 -9.80 26.92 14.43
CA ALA A 51 -10.18 25.52 14.49
C ALA A 51 -10.28 24.89 13.09
N THR A 52 -10.88 25.58 12.10
CA THR A 52 -10.94 25.09 10.72
C THR A 52 -9.57 25.07 10.03
N GLY A 53 -8.67 25.98 10.39
CA GLY A 53 -7.28 25.97 9.97
C GLY A 53 -6.50 24.76 10.47
N GLU A 54 -6.54 24.52 11.78
CA GLU A 54 -5.89 23.36 12.43
C GLU A 54 -6.45 22.02 11.92
N ILE A 55 -7.78 21.93 11.77
CA ILE A 55 -8.44 20.73 11.22
C ILE A 55 -7.94 20.47 9.80
N ARG A 56 -7.87 21.51 8.95
CA ARG A 56 -7.39 21.37 7.57
C ARG A 56 -5.95 20.90 7.50
N GLU A 57 -5.07 21.50 8.31
CA GLU A 57 -3.66 21.09 8.36
C GLU A 57 -3.51 19.64 8.82
N GLY A 58 -4.32 19.22 9.80
CA GLY A 58 -4.42 17.82 10.22
C GLY A 58 -4.88 16.91 9.09
N MET A 59 -5.91 17.29 8.35
CA MET A 59 -6.42 16.53 7.19
C MET A 59 -5.37 16.43 6.07
N HIS A 60 -4.66 17.50 5.73
CA HIS A 60 -3.57 17.46 4.76
C HIS A 60 -2.41 16.57 5.23
N THR A 61 -2.08 16.62 6.52
CA THR A 61 -1.02 15.78 7.10
C THR A 61 -1.40 14.30 7.02
N LEU A 62 -2.62 13.94 7.42
CA LEU A 62 -3.13 12.58 7.29
C LEU A 62 -3.13 12.13 5.83
N THR A 63 -3.57 13.00 4.93
CA THR A 63 -3.58 12.70 3.49
C THR A 63 -2.19 12.37 2.97
N ARG A 64 -1.19 13.18 3.36
CA ARG A 64 0.22 12.98 2.97
C ARG A 64 0.78 11.67 3.54
N LEU A 65 0.55 11.40 4.82
CA LEU A 65 1.04 10.19 5.49
C LEU A 65 0.42 8.93 4.89
N THR A 66 -0.89 8.95 4.59
CA THR A 66 -1.56 7.81 3.93
C THR A 66 -1.02 7.57 2.52
N LYS A 67 -0.71 8.63 1.76
CA LYS A 67 -0.06 8.47 0.45
C LYS A 67 1.34 7.86 0.56
N GLN A 68 2.14 8.30 1.54
CA GLN A 68 3.46 7.71 1.79
C GLN A 68 3.34 6.21 2.14
N LEU A 69 2.32 5.86 2.93
CA LEU A 69 2.04 4.47 3.28
C LEU A 69 1.60 3.64 2.07
N GLU A 70 0.85 4.21 1.13
CA GLU A 70 0.51 3.58 -0.15
C GLU A 70 1.76 3.28 -0.99
N GLU A 71 2.69 4.24 -1.08
CA GLU A 71 3.97 4.06 -1.78
C GLU A 71 4.83 2.96 -1.12
N GLU A 72 4.86 2.89 0.21
CA GLU A 72 5.53 1.81 0.95
C GLU A 72 4.88 0.45 0.71
N TRP A 73 3.55 0.36 0.71
CA TRP A 73 2.84 -0.89 0.40
C TRP A 73 3.10 -1.37 -1.02
N GLU A 74 3.19 -0.47 -1.99
CA GLU A 74 3.52 -0.81 -3.37
C GLU A 74 4.96 -1.35 -3.48
N ALA A 75 5.91 -0.69 -2.82
CA ALA A 75 7.30 -1.12 -2.78
C ALA A 75 7.45 -2.50 -2.12
N GLU A 76 6.79 -2.71 -0.97
CA GLU A 76 6.79 -3.99 -0.26
C GLU A 76 6.12 -5.09 -1.10
N ALA A 77 4.99 -4.80 -1.75
CA ALA A 77 4.32 -5.75 -2.63
C ALA A 77 5.21 -6.16 -3.82
N LYS A 78 6.04 -5.25 -4.33
CA LYS A 78 7.00 -5.56 -5.38
C LYS A 78 8.10 -6.49 -4.87
N LEU A 79 8.74 -6.14 -3.76
CA LEU A 79 9.81 -6.95 -3.15
C LEU A 79 9.34 -8.37 -2.80
N VAL A 80 8.18 -8.48 -2.14
CA VAL A 80 7.59 -9.78 -1.78
C VAL A 80 7.25 -10.60 -3.04
N GLY A 81 6.82 -9.95 -4.12
CA GLY A 81 6.61 -10.60 -5.42
C GLY A 81 7.91 -11.16 -6.01
N GLU A 82 8.98 -10.37 -6.02
CA GLU A 82 10.28 -10.78 -6.55
C GLU A 82 10.88 -11.97 -5.77
N VAL A 83 10.74 -11.97 -4.44
CA VAL A 83 11.19 -13.12 -3.61
C VAL A 83 10.34 -14.36 -3.87
N SER A 84 9.03 -14.21 -4.07
CA SER A 84 8.15 -15.31 -4.48
C SER A 84 8.62 -15.96 -5.78
N ASP A 85 8.88 -15.14 -6.81
CA ASP A 85 9.33 -15.62 -8.12
C ASP A 85 10.68 -16.34 -8.02
N ALA A 86 11.59 -15.84 -7.16
CA ALA A 86 12.86 -16.50 -6.88
C ALA A 86 12.69 -17.88 -6.22
N PHE A 87 11.73 -18.01 -5.30
CA PHE A 87 11.43 -19.28 -4.63
C PHE A 87 10.82 -20.31 -5.59
N ASP A 88 9.95 -19.88 -6.50
CA ASP A 88 9.41 -20.74 -7.55
C ASP A 88 10.52 -21.22 -8.51
N LEU A 89 11.45 -20.34 -8.90
CA LEU A 89 12.60 -20.72 -9.72
C LEU A 89 13.50 -21.73 -9.00
N LEU A 90 13.79 -21.51 -7.71
CA LEU A 90 14.58 -22.43 -6.90
C LEU A 90 13.93 -23.82 -6.80
N ASP A 91 12.60 -23.89 -6.64
CA ASP A 91 11.87 -25.16 -6.62
C ASP A 91 12.06 -25.96 -7.93
N VAL A 92 11.97 -25.27 -9.07
CA VAL A 92 12.18 -25.87 -10.40
C VAL A 92 13.62 -26.39 -10.54
N LEU A 93 14.61 -25.61 -10.12
CA LEU A 93 16.02 -25.99 -10.21
C LEU A 93 16.35 -27.20 -9.32
N ILE A 94 15.83 -27.24 -8.09
CA ILE A 94 16.01 -28.37 -7.17
C ILE A 94 15.36 -29.63 -7.76
N ALA A 95 14.13 -29.52 -8.27
CA ALA A 95 13.44 -30.65 -8.90
C ALA A 95 14.17 -31.15 -10.16
N ALA A 96 14.76 -30.26 -10.95
CA ALA A 96 15.56 -30.63 -12.12
C ALA A 96 16.89 -31.29 -11.74
N ALA A 97 17.56 -30.83 -10.69
CA ALA A 97 18.80 -31.42 -10.18
C ALA A 97 18.56 -32.84 -9.65
N ALA A 98 17.47 -33.04 -8.89
CA ALA A 98 17.10 -34.35 -8.35
C ALA A 98 16.75 -35.40 -9.42
N LYS A 99 16.32 -34.97 -10.61
CA LYS A 99 16.09 -35.88 -11.76
C LYS A 99 17.35 -36.29 -12.50
N LYS A 100 18.48 -35.60 -12.27
CA LYS A 100 19.77 -35.85 -12.94
C LYS A 100 20.74 -36.69 -12.10
N SER A 101 20.42 -36.99 -10.83
CA SER A 101 21.19 -37.91 -9.97
C SER A 101 20.57 -39.30 -9.94
#